data_AF-A0A661EST1-F1
#
_entry.id   AF-A0A661EST1-F1
#
_cell.length_a   1.000
_cell.length_b   1.000
_cell.length_c   1.000
_cell.angle_alpha   90.00
_cell.angle_beta   90.00
_cell.angle_gamma   90.00
#
_symmetry.space_group_name_H-M   'P 1'
#
loop_
_entity.id
_entity.type
_entity.pdbx_description
1 polymer ?
#
loop_
_entity_poly.entity_id
_entity_poly.type
_entity_poly.pdbx_seq_one_letter_code
_entity_poly.pdbx_strand_id
1 'polypeptide(L)' 'AQTTLASGNLFLLINSYVNAIGCEFGDELSAFLQRLDDRDNSMDHEVKFSRFLRMAGDDPVMIRVQYSFFDNVY' A
#
# COMPACT_ATOMS: atom_id res chain seq x y z
N ALA A 1 -2.11 9.31 8.72
CA ALA A 1 -0.96 8.50 9.16
C ALA A 1 0.11 8.54 8.08
N GLN A 2 1.37 8.73 8.46
CA GLN A 2 2.51 8.83 7.54
C GLN A 2 3.12 7.42 7.41
N THR A 3 2.64 6.60 6.47
CA THR A 3 3.29 5.34 6.12
C THR A 3 4.59 5.65 5.37
N THR A 4 5.74 5.55 6.04
CA THR A 4 7.04 5.68 5.36
C THR A 4 7.44 4.36 4.73
N LEU A 5 7.75 4.39 3.44
CA LEU A 5 8.23 3.25 2.63
C LEU A 5 9.43 2.55 3.29
N ALA A 6 10.32 3.34 3.92
CA ALA A 6 11.52 2.89 4.63
C ALA A 6 11.27 1.99 5.87
N SER A 7 10.05 1.98 6.43
CA SER A 7 9.74 1.18 7.63
C SER A 7 9.36 -0.28 7.32
N GLY A 8 9.12 -0.62 6.04
CA GLY A 8 8.53 -1.92 5.65
C GLY A 8 7.01 -2.02 5.90
N ASN A 9 6.42 -1.07 6.63
CA ASN A 9 4.98 -1.04 6.89
C ASN A 9 4.15 -0.78 5.63
N LEU A 10 4.74 -0.14 4.61
CA LEU A 10 4.05 0.06 3.35
C LEU A 10 3.79 -1.27 2.63
N PHE A 11 4.75 -2.18 2.61
CA PHE A 11 4.55 -3.53 2.05
C PHE A 11 3.38 -4.24 2.74
N LEU A 12 3.38 -4.27 4.07
CA LEU A 12 2.33 -4.95 4.86
C LEU A 12 0.95 -4.33 4.64
N LEU A 13 0.88 -3.00 4.57
CA LEU A 13 -0.36 -2.27 4.29
C LEU A 13 -0.89 -2.61 2.88
N ILE A 14 -0.04 -2.55 1.87
CA ILE A 14 -0.43 -2.83 0.49
C ILE A 14 -0.79 -4.30 0.32
N ASN A 15 -0.05 -5.21 0.94
CA ASN A 15 -0.39 -6.64 0.94
C ASN A 15 -1.77 -6.88 1.57
N SER A 16 -2.08 -6.21 2.69
CA SER A 16 -3.40 -6.31 3.33
C SER A 16 -4.52 -5.76 2.43
N TYR A 17 -4.26 -4.67 1.71
CA TYR A 17 -5.21 -4.07 0.78
C TYR A 17 -5.47 -4.94 -0.46
N VAL A 18 -4.43 -5.50 -1.07
CA VAL A 18 -4.55 -6.41 -2.24
C VAL A 18 -5.32 -7.68 -1.88
N ASN A 19 -5.22 -8.14 -0.63
CA ASN A 19 -5.99 -9.29 -0.13
C ASN A 19 -7.41 -8.89 0.37
N ALA A 20 -7.76 -7.61 0.38
CA ALA A 20 -9.08 -7.16 0.82
C ALA A 20 -10.12 -7.32 -0.29
N ILE A 21 -11.31 -7.81 0.06
CA ILE A 21 -12.40 -8.01 -0.88
C ILE A 21 -12.92 -6.65 -1.37
N GLY A 22 -12.99 -6.48 -2.69
CA GLY A 22 -13.54 -5.29 -3.33
C GLY A 22 -12.56 -4.12 -3.44
N CYS A 23 -11.26 -4.35 -3.31
CA CYS A 23 -10.25 -3.34 -3.64
C CYS A 23 -10.29 -3.04 -5.16
N GLU A 24 -10.30 -1.76 -5.52
CA GLU A 24 -10.35 -1.34 -6.93
C GLU A 24 -8.97 -1.43 -7.60
N PHE A 25 -7.89 -1.20 -6.84
CA PHE A 25 -6.51 -1.15 -7.36
C PHE A 25 -5.64 -2.34 -6.90
N GLY A 26 -6.27 -3.44 -6.49
CA GLY A 26 -5.59 -4.62 -5.96
C GLY A 26 -4.64 -5.24 -6.99
N ASP A 27 -5.11 -5.44 -8.21
CA ASP A 27 -4.32 -6.04 -9.30
C ASP A 27 -3.12 -5.18 -9.67
N GLU A 28 -3.28 -3.86 -9.81
CA GLU A 28 -2.18 -2.96 -10.16
C GLU A 28 -1.15 -2.87 -9.04
N LEU A 29 -1.59 -2.78 -7.78
CA LEU A 29 -0.69 -2.73 -6.62
C LEU A 29 0.00 -4.07 -6.37
N SER A 30 -0.61 -5.19 -6.73
CA SER A 30 0.00 -6.53 -6.61
C SER A 30 1.29 -6.64 -7.43
N ALA A 31 1.35 -6.01 -8.60
CA ALA A 31 2.54 -6.01 -9.45
C ALA A 31 3.75 -5.32 -8.81
N PHE A 32 3.50 -4.45 -7.82
CA PHE A 32 4.54 -3.74 -7.07
C PHE A 32 4.90 -4.43 -5.75
N LEU A 33 4.13 -5.42 -5.29
CA LEU A 33 4.37 -6.09 -4.00
C LEU A 33 5.74 -6.74 -3.90
N GLN A 34 6.18 -7.45 -4.94
CA GLN A 34 7.50 -8.09 -4.94
C GLN A 34 8.63 -7.06 -4.76
N ARG A 35 8.54 -5.93 -5.44
CA ARG A 35 9.54 -4.86 -5.35
C ARG A 35 9.51 -4.14 -4.00
N LEU A 36 8.33 -4.02 -3.38
CA LEU A 36 8.17 -3.52 -2.02
C LEU A 36 8.81 -4.47 -0.99
N ASP A 37 8.67 -5.79 -1.19
CA ASP A 37 9.29 -6.82 -0.33
C ASP A 37 10.83 -6.78 -0.46
N ASP A 38 11.34 -6.61 -1.69
CA ASP A 38 12.76 -6.45 -1.98
C ASP A 38 13.35 -5.11 -1.48
N ARG A 39 12.51 -4.23 -0.90
CA ARG A 39 12.87 -2.87 -0.43
C ARG A 39 13.59 -2.06 -1.51
N ASP A 40 13.09 -2.15 -2.74
CA ASP A 40 13.62 -1.41 -3.88
C ASP A 40 13.48 0.10 -3.66
N ASN A 41 14.58 0.77 -3.27
CA ASN A 41 14.61 2.21 -2.99
C ASN A 41 14.24 3.07 -4.21
N SER A 42 14.26 2.52 -5.44
CA SER A 42 13.83 3.27 -6.62
C SER A 42 12.32 3.54 -6.62
N MET A 43 11.54 2.76 -5.86
CA MET A 43 10.09 2.89 -5.77
C MET A 43 9.64 4.21 -5.14
N ASP A 44 10.43 4.80 -4.23
CA ASP A 44 10.14 6.09 -3.62
C ASP A 44 10.05 7.22 -4.66
N HIS A 45 10.74 7.06 -5.80
CA HIS A 45 10.76 8.04 -6.89
C HIS A 45 9.90 7.64 -8.09
N GLU A 46 9.25 6.47 -8.03
CA GLU A 46 8.45 5.97 -9.14
C GLU A 46 7.07 6.66 -9.18
N VAL A 47 6.92 7.56 -10.15
CA VAL A 47 5.68 8.35 -10.34
C VAL A 47 4.46 7.47 -10.54
N LYS A 48 4.61 6.33 -11.25
CA LYS A 48 3.53 5.39 -11.50
C LYS A 48 3.02 4.78 -10.21
N PHE A 49 3.92 4.28 -9.37
CA PHE A 49 3.60 3.72 -8.06
C PHE A 49 2.95 4.77 -7.15
N SER A 50 3.55 5.96 -7.04
CA SER A 50 3.00 7.06 -6.24
C SER A 50 1.59 7.47 -6.67
N ARG A 51 1.31 7.46 -7.97
CA ARG A 51 -0.04 7.73 -8.51
C ARG A 51 -1.04 6.66 -8.10
N PHE A 52 -0.72 5.37 -8.25
CA PHE A 52 -1.60 4.28 -7.81
C PHE A 52 -1.82 4.31 -6.30
N LEU A 53 -0.77 4.56 -5.52
CA LEU A 53 -0.87 4.67 -4.08
C LEU A 53 -1.82 5.81 -3.66
N ARG A 54 -1.76 6.94 -4.37
CA ARG A 54 -2.67 8.07 -4.13
C ARG A 54 -4.12 7.74 -4.48
N MET A 55 -4.36 7.13 -5.64
CA MET A 55 -5.70 6.72 -6.06
C MET A 55 -6.30 5.68 -5.11
N ALA A 56 -5.49 4.68 -4.73
CA ALA A 56 -5.90 3.69 -3.73
C ALA A 56 -6.14 4.34 -2.37
N GLY A 57 -5.43 5.41 -2.00
CA GLY A 57 -5.66 6.17 -0.77
C GLY A 57 -7.08 6.73 -0.62
N ASP A 58 -7.75 7.03 -1.73
CA ASP A 58 -9.15 7.50 -1.77
C ASP A 58 -10.17 6.35 -1.78
N ASP A 59 -9.73 5.09 -1.92
CA ASP A 59 -10.60 3.90 -1.91
C ASP A 59 -11.16 3.64 -0.48
N PRO A 60 -12.48 3.51 -0.31
CA PRO A 60 -13.09 3.13 0.96
C PRO A 60 -12.51 1.84 1.60
N VAL A 61 -12.09 0.88 0.79
CA VAL A 61 -11.43 -0.37 1.23
C VAL A 61 -10.05 -0.06 1.79
N MET A 62 -9.26 0.79 1.11
CA MET A 62 -7.94 1.21 1.61
C MET A 62 -8.07 1.96 2.93
N ILE A 63 -9.05 2.86 3.06
CA ILE A 63 -9.31 3.58 4.31
C ILE A 63 -9.59 2.59 5.44
N ARG A 64 -10.47 1.61 5.21
CA ARG A 64 -10.76 0.54 6.19
C ARG A 64 -9.52 -0.28 6.57
N VAL A 65 -8.72 -0.66 5.58
CA VAL A 65 -7.49 -1.42 5.78
C VAL A 65 -6.48 -0.60 6.58
N GLN A 66 -6.27 0.67 6.24
CA GLN A 66 -5.40 1.58 6.99
C GLN A 66 -5.88 1.72 8.43
N TYR A 67 -7.19 1.93 8.66
CA TYR A 67 -7.76 1.97 10.00
C TYR A 67 -7.42 0.69 10.77
N SER A 68 -7.77 -0.49 10.25
CA SER A 68 -7.49 -1.76 10.93
C SER A 68 -6.00 -2.04 11.14
N PHE A 69 -5.15 -1.56 10.23
CA PHE A 69 -3.71 -1.74 10.30
C PHE A 69 -3.08 -0.86 11.39
N PHE A 70 -3.48 0.41 11.49
CA PHE A 70 -2.95 1.34 12.49
C PHE A 70 -3.56 1.14 13.88
N ASP A 71 -4.81 0.70 13.97
CA ASP A 71 -5.47 0.36 15.25
C ASP A 71 -4.86 -0.88 15.92
N ASN A 72 -4.11 -1.71 15.17
CA ASN A 72 -3.35 -2.84 15.72
C ASN A 72 -1.94 -2.47 16.19
N VAL A 73 -1.42 -1.29 15.81
CA VAL A 73 -0.02 -0.89 16.06
C VAL A 73 0.08 0.25 17.08
N TYR A 74 -1.00 1.01 17.30
CA TYR A 74 -1.11 2.13 18.24
C TYR A 74 -2.31 1.98 19.16
#